data_AF-A0A1F4K8F4-F1
#
_entry.id   AF-A0A1F4K8F4-F1
#
_cell.length_a   1.000
_cell.length_b   1.000
_cell.length_c   1.000
_cell.angle_alpha   90.00
_cell.angle_beta   90.00
_cell.angle_gamma   90.00
#
_symmetry.space_group_name_H-M   'P 1'
#
loop_
_entity.id
_entity.type
_entity.pdbx_description
1 polymer ?
#
loop_
_entity_poly.entity_id
_entity_poly.type
_entity_poly.pdbx_seq_one_letter_code
_entity_poly.pdbx_strand_id
1 'polypeptide(L)'
;MAKSRSNKRKTRALNTLQEKGMGLCALGLGMLILPFFMDKSLLLGSLAGALRPVGGLALTGGLVLLALHHITRTKVEQANPLPHPSPRAPTTTEREATAAPMRQAASSWSPAVFAAIEWRRFEAVCETLFGQAGFETKSQSHGADGGVDIWLHSRNAEGPVAVVQCKHWQGKAVGVKELREFFGVMASHKLTHGTYATTSTYTTDAQQFAKDNGINALDGKGLLALIAKRTPEQQQKLLDVAYEGEYWRPTCASCGVKLVERTPTKGGAQFWGCSNYPRCKSRLPMVAALR
;
A
#
# COMPACT_ATOMS: atom_id res chain seq x y z
N MET A 1 -31.40 8.61 6.66
CA MET A 1 -31.02 7.84 5.44
C MET A 1 -31.03 8.65 4.13
N ALA A 2 -31.85 9.69 3.96
CA ALA A 2 -31.94 10.49 2.72
C ALA A 2 -30.67 11.32 2.38
N LYS A 3 -30.01 11.92 3.38
CA LYS A 3 -28.80 12.75 3.20
C LYS A 3 -27.60 11.95 2.63
N SER A 4 -27.44 10.70 3.06
CA SER A 4 -26.39 9.78 2.57
C SER A 4 -26.60 9.36 1.11
N ARG A 5 -27.84 9.15 0.68
CA ARG A 5 -28.17 8.83 -0.73
C ARG A 5 -27.95 10.03 -1.65
N SER A 6 -28.28 11.25 -1.19
CA SER A 6 -28.03 12.49 -1.93
C SER A 6 -26.53 12.77 -2.14
N ASN A 7 -25.71 12.61 -1.10
CA ASN A 7 -24.25 12.79 -1.22
C ASN A 7 -23.61 11.75 -2.15
N LYS A 8 -24.03 10.48 -2.07
CA LYS A 8 -23.55 9.43 -3.00
C LYS A 8 -23.87 9.72 -4.47
N ARG A 9 -25.05 10.29 -4.76
CA ARG A 9 -25.44 10.66 -6.13
C ARG A 9 -24.62 11.83 -6.66
N LYS A 10 -24.33 12.83 -5.81
CA LYS A 10 -23.47 13.99 -6.14
C LYS A 10 -22.02 13.57 -6.44
N THR A 11 -21.43 12.71 -5.60
CA THR A 11 -20.06 12.22 -5.82
C THR A 11 -19.93 11.37 -7.08
N ARG A 12 -20.93 10.53 -7.39
CA ARG A 12 -20.93 9.74 -8.63
C ARG A 12 -21.00 10.63 -9.88
N ALA A 13 -21.81 11.69 -9.85
CA ALA A 13 -21.90 12.64 -10.95
C ALA A 13 -20.59 13.42 -11.16
N LEU A 14 -19.88 13.79 -10.09
CA LEU A 14 -18.56 14.45 -10.16
C LEU A 14 -17.51 13.54 -10.81
N ASN A 15 -17.41 12.29 -10.37
CA ASN A 15 -16.46 11.33 -10.94
C ASN A 15 -16.71 11.09 -12.44
N THR A 16 -17.98 11.00 -12.86
CA THR A 16 -18.34 10.88 -14.29
C THR A 16 -17.96 12.13 -15.10
N LEU A 17 -18.03 13.33 -14.50
CA LEU A 17 -17.62 14.56 -15.17
C LEU A 17 -16.09 14.62 -15.36
N GLN A 18 -15.32 14.20 -14.35
CA GLN A 18 -13.87 14.10 -14.41
C GLN A 18 -13.40 13.08 -15.43
N GLU A 19 -14.00 11.88 -15.44
CA GLU A 19 -13.67 10.82 -16.40
C GLU A 19 -13.92 11.25 -17.85
N LYS A 20 -15.09 11.85 -18.11
CA LYS A 20 -15.42 12.38 -19.45
C LYS A 20 -14.52 13.56 -19.85
N GLY A 21 -14.17 14.44 -18.91
CA GLY A 21 -13.26 15.57 -19.15
C GLY A 21 -11.85 15.10 -19.52
N MET A 22 -11.27 14.17 -18.75
CA MET A 22 -9.95 13.59 -19.04
C MET A 22 -9.93 12.84 -20.38
N GLY A 23 -10.97 12.05 -20.65
CA GLY A 23 -11.08 11.31 -21.92
C GLY A 23 -11.15 12.24 -23.14
N LEU A 24 -11.89 13.34 -23.05
CA LEU A 24 -12.02 14.30 -24.15
C LEU A 24 -10.73 15.12 -24.36
N CYS A 25 -10.02 15.47 -23.29
CA CYS A 25 -8.69 16.09 -23.39
C CYS A 25 -7.67 15.15 -24.07
N ALA A 26 -7.63 13.87 -23.68
CA ALA A 26 -6.72 12.90 -24.26
C ALA A 26 -6.98 12.69 -25.76
N LEU A 27 -8.25 12.60 -26.16
CA LEU A 27 -8.64 12.50 -27.57
C LEU A 27 -8.28 13.76 -28.36
N GLY A 28 -8.50 14.96 -27.79
CA GLY A 28 -8.11 16.23 -28.40
C GLY A 28 -6.60 16.37 -28.58
N LEU A 29 -5.81 16.06 -27.55
CA LEU A 29 -4.34 16.05 -27.61
C LEU A 29 -3.82 15.03 -28.64
N GLY A 30 -4.40 13.83 -28.67
CA GLY A 30 -4.06 12.82 -29.67
C GLY A 30 -4.27 13.32 -31.10
N MET A 31 -5.42 13.94 -31.40
CA MET A 31 -5.71 14.48 -32.73
C MET A 31 -4.81 15.67 -33.13
N LEU A 32 -4.29 16.43 -32.15
CA LEU A 32 -3.38 17.55 -32.39
C LEU A 32 -1.92 17.12 -32.58
N ILE A 33 -1.50 16.04 -31.89
CA ILE A 33 -0.12 15.54 -31.90
C ILE A 33 0.10 14.53 -33.03
N LEU A 34 -0.88 13.69 -33.36
CA LEU A 34 -0.78 12.65 -34.39
C LEU A 34 -0.22 13.17 -35.74
N PRO A 35 -0.61 14.36 -36.23
CA PRO A 35 -0.05 14.91 -37.47
C PRO A 35 1.45 15.21 -37.44
N PHE A 36 2.05 15.49 -36.28
CA PHE A 36 3.49 15.76 -36.14
C PHE A 36 4.36 14.51 -36.30
N PHE A 37 3.78 13.31 -36.12
CA PHE A 37 4.48 12.04 -36.28
C PHE A 37 4.27 11.41 -37.66
N MET A 38 3.45 12.04 -38.51
CA MET A 38 3.06 11.53 -39.83
C MET A 38 3.62 12.39 -40.99
N ASP A 39 4.85 12.90 -40.85
CA ASP A 39 5.54 13.58 -41.95
C ASP A 39 6.20 12.56 -42.88
N LYS A 40 5.52 12.26 -44.01
CA LYS A 40 6.11 11.81 -45.31
C LYS A 40 5.09 11.40 -46.40
N SER A 41 3.78 11.52 -46.18
CA SER A 41 2.76 11.14 -47.18
C SER A 41 1.94 12.34 -47.65
N LEU A 42 2.04 12.67 -48.95
CA LEU A 42 1.33 13.78 -49.60
C LEU A 42 -0.20 13.66 -49.50
N LEU A 43 -0.73 12.44 -49.36
CA LEU A 43 -2.17 12.16 -49.24
C LEU A 43 -2.73 12.38 -47.82
N LEU A 44 -1.88 12.46 -46.79
CA LEU A 44 -2.32 12.64 -45.40
C LEU A 44 -2.38 14.11 -44.93
N GLY A 45 -1.79 15.04 -45.67
CA GLY A 45 -1.79 16.47 -45.31
C GLY A 45 -3.19 17.08 -45.26
N SER A 46 -4.09 16.68 -46.17
CA SER A 46 -5.48 17.14 -46.20
C SER A 46 -6.31 16.60 -45.02
N LEU A 47 -6.01 15.40 -44.53
CA LEU A 47 -6.64 14.82 -43.33
C LEU A 47 -6.17 15.51 -42.05
N ALA A 48 -4.88 15.87 -41.96
CA ALA A 48 -4.33 16.63 -40.83
C ALA A 48 -4.99 18.01 -40.68
N GLY A 49 -5.31 18.68 -41.78
CA GLY A 49 -6.03 19.96 -41.77
C GLY A 49 -7.45 19.86 -41.19
N ALA A 50 -8.15 18.76 -41.45
CA ALA A 50 -9.51 18.52 -40.95
C ALA A 50 -9.56 18.06 -39.48
N LEU A 51 -8.51 17.39 -39.00
CA LEU A 51 -8.44 16.86 -37.62
C LEU A 51 -8.11 17.94 -36.57
N ARG A 52 -7.37 18.99 -36.94
CA ARG A 52 -6.96 20.08 -36.04
C ARG A 52 -8.13 20.87 -35.41
N PRO A 53 -9.15 21.35 -36.15
CA PRO A 53 -10.28 22.06 -35.54
C PRO A 53 -11.11 21.13 -34.63
N VAL A 54 -11.26 19.85 -35.00
CA VAL A 54 -11.96 18.84 -34.20
C VAL A 54 -11.20 18.55 -32.90
N GLY A 55 -9.88 18.37 -32.98
CA GLY A 55 -9.01 18.17 -31.81
C GLY A 55 -9.01 19.38 -30.86
N GLY A 56 -9.03 20.61 -31.40
CA GLY A 56 -9.16 21.84 -30.62
C GLY A 56 -10.50 21.95 -29.88
N LEU A 57 -11.62 21.62 -30.55
CA LEU A 57 -12.95 21.60 -29.92
C LEU A 57 -13.05 20.52 -28.83
N ALA A 58 -12.47 19.34 -29.04
CA ALA A 58 -12.42 18.29 -28.03
C ALA A 58 -11.59 18.73 -26.80
N LEU A 59 -10.41 19.30 -27.02
CA LEU A 59 -9.54 19.75 -25.92
C LEU A 59 -10.20 20.87 -25.10
N THR A 60 -10.80 21.86 -25.77
CA THR A 60 -11.52 22.95 -25.09
C THR A 60 -12.74 22.43 -24.33
N GLY A 61 -13.53 21.53 -24.93
CA GLY A 61 -14.63 20.86 -24.24
C GLY A 61 -14.18 20.08 -23.00
N GLY A 62 -13.04 19.37 -23.08
CA GLY A 62 -12.48 18.62 -21.97
C GLY A 62 -12.02 19.53 -20.82
N LEU A 63 -11.35 20.65 -21.14
CA LEU A 63 -10.93 21.65 -20.16
C LEU A 63 -12.13 22.33 -19.48
N VAL A 64 -13.21 22.64 -20.22
CA VAL A 64 -14.44 23.19 -19.65
C VAL A 64 -15.09 22.21 -18.67
N LEU A 65 -15.15 20.91 -19.02
CA LEU A 65 -15.68 19.89 -18.11
C LEU A 65 -14.84 19.73 -16.85
N LEU A 66 -13.51 19.80 -16.95
CA LEU A 66 -12.61 19.75 -15.80
C LEU A 66 -12.72 21.00 -14.93
N ALA A 67 -12.88 22.19 -15.53
CA ALA A 67 -13.13 23.43 -14.80
C ALA A 67 -14.48 23.38 -14.06
N LEU A 68 -15.54 22.89 -14.71
CA LEU A 68 -16.84 22.66 -14.07
C LEU A 68 -16.73 21.64 -12.94
N HIS A 69 -15.96 20.56 -13.11
CA HIS A 69 -15.70 19.59 -12.05
C HIS A 69 -15.01 20.24 -10.85
N HIS A 70 -13.98 21.05 -11.08
CA HIS A 70 -13.27 21.75 -10.02
C HIS A 70 -14.19 22.72 -9.25
N ILE A 71 -14.95 23.56 -9.96
CA ILE A 71 -15.89 24.52 -9.35
C ILE A 71 -17.02 23.82 -8.58
N THR A 72 -17.55 22.72 -9.11
CA THR A 72 -18.63 21.98 -8.43
C THR A 72 -18.10 21.20 -7.24
N ARG A 73 -16.88 20.69 -7.30
CA ARG A 73 -16.20 20.03 -6.17
C ARG A 73 -15.93 21.02 -5.03
N THR A 74 -15.40 22.21 -5.30
CA THR A 74 -15.16 23.22 -4.27
C THR A 74 -16.47 23.65 -3.59
N LYS A 75 -17.57 23.82 -4.35
CA LYS A 75 -18.90 24.09 -3.78
C LYS A 75 -19.44 22.94 -2.93
N VAL A 76 -19.20 21.68 -3.31
CA VAL A 76 -19.63 20.50 -2.52
C VAL A 76 -18.79 20.35 -1.25
N GLU A 77 -17.49 20.63 -1.30
CA GLU A 77 -16.59 20.63 -0.14
C GLU A 77 -16.96 21.77 0.84
N GLN A 78 -17.30 22.96 0.34
CA GLN A 78 -17.79 24.08 1.16
C GLN A 78 -19.17 23.84 1.78
N ALA A 79 -20.07 23.12 1.08
CA ALA A 79 -21.41 22.81 1.58
C ALA A 79 -21.45 21.63 2.57
N ASN A 80 -20.36 20.86 2.68
CA ASN A 80 -20.24 19.73 3.60
C ASN A 80 -18.83 19.69 4.22
N PRO A 81 -18.46 20.72 5.01
CA PRO A 81 -17.15 20.80 5.63
C PRO A 81 -16.94 19.60 6.55
N LEU A 82 -15.72 19.05 6.53
CA LEU A 82 -15.28 18.08 7.52
C LEU A 82 -15.45 18.72 8.92
N PRO A 83 -15.90 17.97 9.94
CA PRO A 83 -16.02 18.54 11.28
C PRO A 83 -14.65 18.99 11.76
N HIS A 84 -14.48 20.29 11.96
CA HIS A 84 -13.31 20.84 12.65
C HIS A 84 -13.36 20.41 14.13
N PRO A 85 -12.21 20.05 14.74
CA PRO A 85 -12.15 19.82 16.17
C PRO A 85 -12.41 21.16 16.88
N SER A 86 -13.58 21.29 17.48
CA SER A 86 -13.91 22.44 18.32
C SER A 86 -13.19 22.27 19.67
N PRO A 87 -12.49 23.29 20.19
CA PRO A 87 -11.90 23.23 21.52
C PRO A 87 -13.04 23.26 22.54
N ARG A 88 -13.40 22.09 23.08
CA ARG A 88 -14.41 21.98 24.13
C ARG A 88 -13.72 22.15 25.49
N ALA A 89 -14.11 23.19 26.21
CA ALA A 89 -13.78 23.40 27.62
C ALA A 89 -14.25 22.20 28.48
N PRO A 90 -13.56 21.88 29.59
CA PRO A 90 -13.79 20.63 30.31
C PRO A 90 -15.12 20.71 31.05
N THR A 91 -16.09 19.88 30.65
CA THR A 91 -17.26 19.62 31.46
C THR A 91 -17.15 18.20 31.97
N THR A 92 -16.98 18.12 33.28
CA THR A 92 -17.00 16.96 34.16
C THR A 92 -18.07 15.95 33.76
N THR A 93 -17.77 14.67 33.97
CA THR A 93 -18.57 13.45 33.72
C THR A 93 -18.19 12.69 32.44
N GLU A 94 -16.91 12.36 32.30
CA GLU A 94 -16.49 11.24 31.48
C GLU A 94 -16.47 9.98 32.37
N ARG A 95 -17.58 9.25 32.34
CA ARG A 95 -17.62 7.85 32.74
C ARG A 95 -16.63 7.11 31.85
N GLU A 96 -15.44 6.86 32.38
CA GLU A 96 -14.71 5.60 32.31
C GLU A 96 -14.99 4.79 31.03
N ALA A 97 -14.58 5.35 29.89
CA ALA A 97 -14.26 4.53 28.74
C ALA A 97 -13.04 3.72 29.17
N THR A 98 -13.26 2.42 29.40
CA THR A 98 -12.23 1.45 29.75
C THR A 98 -11.12 1.55 28.71
N ALA A 99 -10.02 2.20 29.07
CA ALA A 99 -8.82 2.24 28.26
C ALA A 99 -8.40 0.79 28.03
N ALA A 100 -8.35 0.37 26.77
CA ALA A 100 -7.64 -0.85 26.41
C ALA A 100 -6.24 -0.79 27.06
N PRO A 101 -5.76 -1.87 27.70
CA PRO A 101 -4.49 -1.82 28.41
C PRO A 101 -3.40 -1.31 27.47
N MET A 102 -2.71 -0.25 27.88
CA MET A 102 -1.53 0.29 27.19
C MET A 102 -0.55 -0.86 26.98
N ARG A 103 -0.51 -1.39 25.77
CA ARG A 103 0.45 -2.42 25.36
C ARG A 103 1.83 -1.77 25.40
N GLN A 104 2.63 -2.13 26.40
CA GLN A 104 3.95 -1.56 26.60
C GLN A 104 4.86 -1.98 25.44
N ALA A 105 5.41 -0.99 24.72
CA ALA A 105 6.41 -1.23 23.71
C ALA A 105 7.67 -1.81 24.36
N ALA A 106 8.28 -2.81 23.72
CA ALA A 106 9.53 -3.37 24.20
C ALA A 106 10.69 -2.35 24.07
N SER A 107 11.61 -2.36 25.03
CA SER A 107 12.82 -1.53 25.03
C SER A 107 14.01 -2.17 24.32
N SER A 108 13.88 -3.42 23.85
CA SER A 108 14.94 -4.17 23.17
C SER A 108 14.39 -5.16 22.15
N TRP A 109 15.22 -5.53 21.18
CA TRP A 109 14.85 -6.46 20.13
C TRP A 109 14.78 -7.91 20.64
N SER A 110 13.66 -8.56 20.36
CA SER A 110 13.40 -9.96 20.67
C SER A 110 12.29 -10.51 19.75
N PRO A 111 12.06 -11.83 19.71
CA PRO A 111 10.92 -12.40 18.98
C PRO A 111 9.57 -11.80 19.39
N ALA A 112 9.44 -11.29 20.63
CA ALA A 112 8.21 -10.66 21.12
C ALA A 112 7.85 -9.39 20.34
N VAL A 113 8.84 -8.64 19.83
CA VAL A 113 8.57 -7.45 18.98
C VAL A 113 7.83 -7.87 17.72
N PHE A 114 8.30 -8.91 17.03
CA PHE A 114 7.63 -9.43 15.84
C PHE A 114 6.24 -9.99 16.13
N ALA A 115 6.02 -10.57 17.31
CA ALA A 115 4.70 -11.05 17.71
C ALA A 115 3.71 -9.91 18.00
N ALA A 116 4.19 -8.77 18.49
CA ALA A 116 3.37 -7.64 18.92
C ALA A 116 2.93 -6.71 17.77
N ILE A 117 3.71 -6.66 16.68
CA ILE A 117 3.47 -5.77 15.55
C ILE A 117 2.69 -6.45 14.43
N GLU A 118 1.94 -5.67 13.66
CA GLU A 118 1.22 -6.12 12.48
C GLU A 118 2.12 -6.14 11.22
N TRP A 119 1.63 -6.78 10.16
CA TRP A 119 2.39 -7.06 8.95
C TRP A 119 2.96 -5.82 8.24
N ARG A 120 2.25 -4.67 8.22
CA ARG A 120 2.79 -3.42 7.65
C ARG A 120 3.93 -2.82 8.48
N ARG A 121 3.95 -3.07 9.79
CA ARG A 121 5.07 -2.63 10.63
C ARG A 121 6.27 -3.54 10.42
N PHE A 122 6.04 -4.84 10.24
CA PHE A 122 7.08 -5.77 9.85
C PHE A 122 7.73 -5.37 8.50
N GLU A 123 6.93 -5.05 7.48
CA GLU A 123 7.43 -4.51 6.20
C GLU A 123 8.28 -3.24 6.40
N ALA A 124 7.78 -2.27 7.18
CA ALA A 124 8.49 -1.02 7.44
C ALA A 124 9.83 -1.23 8.19
N VAL A 125 9.87 -2.18 9.12
CA VAL A 125 11.11 -2.59 9.81
C VAL A 125 12.10 -3.18 8.81
N CYS A 126 11.65 -4.10 7.94
CA CYS A 126 12.51 -4.66 6.90
C CYS A 126 13.04 -3.58 5.97
N GLU A 127 12.18 -2.68 5.46
CA GLU A 127 12.58 -1.56 4.63
C GLU A 127 13.66 -0.71 5.30
N THR A 128 13.42 -0.30 6.55
CA THR A 128 14.37 0.50 7.32
C THR A 128 15.69 -0.24 7.53
N LEU A 129 15.65 -1.56 7.78
CA LEU A 129 16.84 -2.38 7.99
C LEU A 129 17.70 -2.50 6.72
N PHE A 130 17.08 -2.60 5.54
CA PHE A 130 17.79 -2.58 4.26
C PHE A 130 18.31 -1.18 3.91
N GLY A 131 17.55 -0.13 4.24
CA GLY A 131 18.05 1.24 4.12
C GLY A 131 19.30 1.49 4.97
N GLN A 132 19.32 0.98 6.20
CA GLN A 132 20.51 1.02 7.07
C GLN A 132 21.69 0.21 6.53
N ALA A 133 21.46 -0.76 5.63
CA ALA A 133 22.50 -1.52 4.95
C ALA A 133 23.07 -0.78 3.72
N GLY A 134 22.57 0.43 3.41
CA GLY A 134 23.08 1.28 2.33
C GLY A 134 22.29 1.20 1.02
N PHE A 135 21.17 0.48 0.99
CA PHE A 135 20.29 0.46 -0.17
C PHE A 135 19.37 1.68 -0.20
N GLU A 136 19.06 2.15 -1.41
CA GLU A 136 17.90 3.00 -1.63
C GLU A 136 16.66 2.11 -1.71
N THR A 137 15.72 2.28 -0.79
CA THR A 137 14.52 1.44 -0.72
C THR A 137 13.31 2.17 -1.30
N LYS A 138 12.48 1.42 -2.02
CA LYS A 138 11.18 1.89 -2.49
C LYS A 138 10.12 0.86 -2.14
N SER A 139 9.27 1.17 -1.16
CA SER A 139 8.08 0.38 -0.86
C SER A 139 6.87 0.87 -1.64
N GLN A 140 5.98 -0.06 -2.01
CA GLN A 140 4.71 0.27 -2.62
C GLN A 140 3.56 -0.01 -1.65
N SER A 141 2.79 1.04 -1.38
CA SER A 141 1.56 0.92 -0.63
C SER A 141 0.43 0.50 -1.57
N HIS A 142 0.15 -0.80 -1.57
CA HIS A 142 -1.04 -1.46 -2.15
C HIS A 142 -0.94 -1.75 -3.65
N GLY A 143 -1.21 -3.01 -4.03
CA GLY A 143 -1.37 -3.39 -5.43
C GLY A 143 -0.89 -4.80 -5.71
N ALA A 144 -1.42 -5.39 -6.77
CA ALA A 144 -1.12 -6.74 -7.25
C ALA A 144 0.24 -6.83 -7.97
N ASP A 145 1.32 -6.31 -7.37
CA ASP A 145 2.66 -6.32 -7.99
C ASP A 145 3.38 -7.67 -7.78
N GLY A 146 2.63 -8.76 -7.97
CA GLY A 146 3.19 -10.12 -8.00
C GLY A 146 3.76 -10.64 -6.69
N GLY A 147 3.82 -9.83 -5.63
CA GLY A 147 4.33 -10.23 -4.32
C GLY A 147 5.63 -9.55 -3.87
N VAL A 148 6.11 -8.49 -4.52
CA VAL A 148 7.23 -7.68 -3.98
C VAL A 148 6.71 -6.64 -2.98
N ASP A 149 7.38 -6.52 -1.84
CA ASP A 149 7.06 -5.50 -0.83
C ASP A 149 8.05 -4.33 -0.87
N ILE A 150 9.34 -4.61 -1.12
CA ILE A 150 10.41 -3.59 -1.14
C ILE A 150 11.31 -3.79 -2.36
N TRP A 151 11.55 -2.72 -3.11
CA TRP A 151 12.55 -2.66 -4.17
C TRP A 151 13.86 -2.07 -3.65
N LEU A 152 14.97 -2.75 -3.90
CA LEU A 152 16.31 -2.30 -3.50
C LEU A 152 17.06 -1.75 -4.70
N HIS A 153 17.55 -0.52 -4.57
CA HIS A 153 18.38 0.15 -5.56
C HIS A 153 19.79 0.37 -5.02
N SER A 154 20.77 0.24 -5.90
CA SER A 154 22.16 0.63 -5.65
C SER A 154 22.43 1.95 -6.35
N ARG A 155 23.26 2.81 -5.74
CA ARG A 155 23.70 4.07 -6.36
C ARG A 155 24.51 3.86 -7.63
N ASN A 156 25.08 2.67 -7.81
CA ASN A 156 25.99 2.34 -8.90
C ASN A 156 25.31 1.56 -10.04
N ALA A 157 23.99 1.40 -10.01
CA ALA A 157 23.25 0.62 -11.00
C ALA A 157 22.00 1.35 -11.48
N GLU A 158 21.72 1.24 -12.78
CA GLU A 158 20.45 1.71 -13.34
C GLU A 158 19.35 0.66 -13.08
N GLY A 159 18.36 1.02 -12.26
CA GLY A 159 17.23 0.15 -11.91
C GLY A 159 17.38 -0.60 -10.59
N PRO A 160 16.43 -1.50 -10.26
CA PRO A 160 16.49 -2.29 -9.03
C PRO A 160 17.58 -3.35 -9.15
N VAL A 161 18.33 -3.56 -8.06
CA VAL A 161 19.37 -4.60 -7.97
C VAL A 161 18.88 -5.86 -7.25
N ALA A 162 17.84 -5.72 -6.43
CA ALA A 162 17.19 -6.83 -5.74
C ALA A 162 15.77 -6.44 -5.30
N VAL A 163 15.00 -7.44 -4.91
CA VAL A 163 13.66 -7.29 -4.33
C VAL A 163 13.55 -8.00 -3.00
N VAL A 164 12.63 -7.53 -2.15
CA VAL A 164 12.30 -8.15 -0.87
C VAL A 164 10.81 -8.47 -0.83
N GLN A 165 10.48 -9.69 -0.43
CA GLN A 165 9.13 -10.08 -0.04
C GLN A 165 9.09 -10.39 1.46
N CYS A 166 8.17 -9.78 2.18
CA CYS A 166 7.95 -9.89 3.61
C CYS A 166 6.72 -10.76 3.88
N LYS A 167 6.87 -11.81 4.69
CA LYS A 167 5.76 -12.61 5.22
C LYS A 167 5.75 -12.62 6.74
N HIS A 168 4.77 -11.91 7.30
CA HIS A 168 4.49 -11.91 8.73
C HIS A 168 3.62 -13.11 9.11
N TRP A 169 4.23 -14.28 9.27
CA TRP A 169 3.55 -15.53 9.61
C TRP A 169 3.87 -15.95 11.04
N GLN A 170 2.90 -16.54 11.72
CA GLN A 170 3.06 -17.12 13.05
C GLN A 170 2.78 -18.62 13.00
N GLY A 171 3.73 -19.42 13.50
CA GLY A 171 3.56 -20.86 13.70
C GLY A 171 3.60 -21.76 12.46
N LYS A 172 3.73 -21.23 11.23
CA LYS A 172 3.84 -22.02 10.01
C LYS A 172 5.14 -21.69 9.26
N ALA A 173 5.98 -22.70 9.06
CA ALA A 173 7.18 -22.59 8.23
C ALA A 173 6.83 -22.28 6.77
N VAL A 174 7.68 -21.47 6.13
CA VAL A 174 7.61 -21.15 4.70
C VAL A 174 8.07 -22.36 3.89
N GLY A 175 7.23 -22.77 2.94
CA GLY A 175 7.48 -23.89 2.05
C GLY A 175 8.20 -23.48 0.77
N VAL A 176 8.60 -24.49 0.00
CA VAL A 176 9.26 -24.29 -1.29
C VAL A 176 8.32 -23.69 -2.34
N LYS A 177 6.99 -23.86 -2.18
CA LYS A 177 5.99 -23.28 -3.10
C LYS A 177 6.08 -21.75 -3.10
N GLU A 178 6.12 -21.17 -1.90
CA GLU A 178 6.20 -19.73 -1.69
C GLU A 178 7.47 -19.14 -2.31
N LEU A 179 8.61 -19.84 -2.17
CA LEU A 179 9.87 -19.41 -2.78
C LEU A 179 9.91 -19.58 -4.29
N ARG A 180 9.24 -20.59 -4.85
CA ARG A 180 9.08 -20.73 -6.30
C ARG A 180 8.25 -19.59 -6.90
N GLU A 181 7.18 -19.19 -6.22
CA GLU A 181 6.38 -18.04 -6.62
C GLU A 181 7.24 -16.76 -6.60
N PHE A 182 7.98 -16.53 -5.52
CA PHE A 182 8.91 -15.39 -5.42
C PHE A 182 10.01 -15.41 -6.48
N PHE A 183 10.58 -16.59 -6.77
CA PHE A 183 11.57 -16.74 -7.83
C PHE A 183 11.01 -16.37 -9.21
N GLY A 184 9.74 -16.72 -9.49
CA GLY A 184 9.07 -16.32 -10.71
C GLY A 184 8.98 -14.79 -10.87
N VAL A 185 8.75 -14.08 -9.76
CA VAL A 185 8.73 -12.61 -9.72
C VAL A 185 10.13 -12.04 -9.98
N MET A 186 11.17 -12.60 -9.35
CA MET A 186 12.56 -12.20 -9.63
C MET A 186 12.89 -12.36 -11.12
N ALA A 187 12.54 -13.51 -11.70
CA ALA A 187 12.77 -13.79 -13.11
C ALA A 187 12.03 -12.82 -14.05
N SER A 188 10.78 -12.46 -13.76
CA SER A 188 10.01 -11.51 -14.58
C SER A 188 10.62 -10.11 -14.59
N HIS A 189 11.35 -9.75 -13.53
CA HIS A 189 12.08 -8.49 -13.41
C HIS A 189 13.57 -8.59 -13.75
N LYS A 190 14.03 -9.74 -14.26
CA LYS A 190 15.44 -10.02 -14.61
C LYS A 190 16.41 -9.81 -13.43
N LEU A 191 15.95 -10.11 -12.22
CA LEU A 191 16.73 -10.01 -11.00
C LEU A 191 17.35 -11.36 -10.66
N THR A 192 18.65 -11.37 -10.39
CA THR A 192 19.38 -12.57 -9.93
C THR A 192 19.42 -12.70 -8.41
N HIS A 193 19.02 -11.64 -7.69
CA HIS A 193 19.05 -11.59 -6.23
C HIS A 193 17.72 -11.10 -5.66
N GLY A 194 17.29 -11.77 -4.59
CA GLY A 194 16.12 -11.38 -3.82
C GLY A 194 16.25 -11.82 -2.37
N THR A 195 15.51 -11.17 -1.48
CA THR A 195 15.38 -11.61 -0.08
C THR A 195 13.94 -11.97 0.20
N TYR A 196 13.72 -13.17 0.74
CA TYR A 196 12.44 -13.53 1.33
C TYR A 196 12.59 -13.37 2.84
N ALA A 197 11.87 -12.44 3.44
CA ALA A 197 11.92 -12.16 4.86
C ALA A 197 10.67 -12.71 5.55
N THR A 198 10.82 -13.46 6.64
CA THR A 198 9.69 -13.95 7.42
C THR A 198 9.93 -13.90 8.91
N THR A 199 8.87 -13.66 9.69
CA THR A 199 8.90 -13.83 11.16
C THR A 199 8.80 -15.30 11.59
N SER A 200 8.53 -16.21 10.67
CA SER A 200 8.52 -17.65 10.93
C SER A 200 9.88 -18.29 10.58
N THR A 201 9.87 -19.57 10.25
CA THR A 201 11.03 -20.37 9.81
C THR A 201 10.83 -20.85 8.37
N TYR A 202 11.83 -21.52 7.81
CA TYR A 202 11.74 -22.20 6.52
C TYR A 202 11.77 -23.71 6.68
N THR A 203 11.13 -24.41 5.75
CA THR A 203 11.38 -25.84 5.55
C THR A 203 12.77 -26.07 4.93
N THR A 204 13.36 -27.25 5.13
CA THR A 204 14.68 -27.59 4.56
C THR A 204 14.69 -27.45 3.03
N ASP A 205 13.66 -27.95 2.35
CA ASP A 205 13.52 -27.83 0.89
C ASP A 205 13.45 -26.38 0.43
N ALA A 206 12.78 -25.52 1.21
CA ALA A 206 12.72 -24.09 0.93
C ALA A 206 14.11 -23.44 1.06
N GLN A 207 14.86 -23.76 2.12
CA GLN A 207 16.22 -23.22 2.30
C GLN A 207 17.14 -23.65 1.17
N GLN A 208 17.08 -24.92 0.76
CA GLN A 208 17.88 -25.44 -0.35
C GLN A 208 17.50 -24.75 -1.66
N PHE A 209 16.21 -24.67 -1.98
CA PHE A 209 15.73 -23.95 -3.17
C PHE A 209 16.17 -22.49 -3.16
N ALA A 210 16.10 -21.81 -2.01
CA ALA A 210 16.51 -20.42 -1.89
C ALA A 210 17.99 -20.23 -2.28
N LYS A 211 18.85 -21.06 -1.70
CA LYS A 211 20.30 -21.07 -1.94
C LYS A 211 20.62 -21.29 -3.42
N ASP A 212 19.96 -22.23 -4.05
CA ASP A 212 20.22 -22.60 -5.45
C ASP A 212 19.75 -21.53 -6.45
N ASN A 213 18.85 -20.64 -6.03
CA ASN A 213 18.18 -19.67 -6.90
C ASN A 213 18.47 -18.20 -6.53
N GLY A 214 19.55 -17.95 -5.80
CA GLY A 214 19.96 -16.57 -5.46
C GLY A 214 19.01 -15.84 -4.52
N ILE A 215 18.20 -16.58 -3.74
CA ILE A 215 17.28 -16.03 -2.74
C ILE A 215 17.94 -16.12 -1.36
N ASN A 216 18.04 -14.97 -0.70
CA ASN A 216 18.36 -14.91 0.72
C ASN A 216 17.10 -15.24 1.54
N ALA A 217 17.02 -16.45 2.10
CA ALA A 217 15.95 -16.87 2.99
C ALA A 217 16.21 -16.35 4.41
N LEU A 218 15.64 -15.19 4.74
CA LEU A 218 15.87 -14.47 5.98
C LEU A 218 14.73 -14.71 6.97
N ASP A 219 14.96 -15.57 7.96
CA ASP A 219 13.96 -15.95 8.97
C ASP A 219 14.00 -15.03 10.21
N GLY A 220 13.10 -15.27 11.17
CA GLY A 220 13.01 -14.43 12.37
C GLY A 220 14.32 -14.39 13.18
N LYS A 221 15.08 -15.49 13.22
CA LYS A 221 16.38 -15.55 13.90
C LYS A 221 17.44 -14.77 13.12
N GLY A 222 17.47 -14.94 11.80
CA GLY A 222 18.37 -14.21 10.90
C GLY A 222 18.13 -12.70 10.95
N LEU A 223 16.87 -12.26 10.98
CA LEU A 223 16.51 -10.85 11.17
C LEU A 223 17.05 -10.30 12.48
N LEU A 224 16.80 -10.99 13.61
CA LEU A 224 17.32 -10.55 14.91
C LEU A 224 18.85 -10.50 14.93
N ALA A 225 19.52 -11.47 14.28
CA ALA A 225 20.97 -11.46 14.15
C ALA A 225 21.49 -10.28 13.30
N LEU A 226 20.77 -9.87 12.25
CA LEU A 226 21.12 -8.67 11.48
C LEU A 226 20.88 -7.39 12.28
N ILE A 227 19.80 -7.31 13.03
CA ILE A 227 19.49 -6.16 13.89
C ILE A 227 20.52 -6.03 15.01
N ALA A 228 20.94 -7.12 15.64
CA ALA A 228 21.96 -7.11 16.69
C ALA A 228 23.33 -6.58 16.22
N LYS A 229 23.61 -6.59 14.90
CA LYS A 229 24.83 -6.03 14.31
C LYS A 229 24.74 -4.51 14.07
N ARG A 230 23.60 -3.88 14.33
CA ARG A 230 23.39 -2.44 14.15
C ARG A 230 23.87 -1.66 15.37
N THR A 231 24.19 -0.38 15.18
CA THR A 231 24.51 0.51 16.30
C THR A 231 23.28 0.66 17.22
N PRO A 232 23.46 1.02 18.51
CA PRO A 232 22.34 1.23 19.42
C PRO A 232 21.28 2.20 18.87
N GLU A 233 21.70 3.28 18.20
CA GLU A 233 20.81 4.28 17.60
C GLU A 233 20.01 3.68 16.43
N GLN A 234 20.66 2.85 15.61
CA GLN A 234 20.00 2.15 14.51
C GLN A 234 19.00 1.11 15.02
N GLN A 235 19.33 0.38 16.09
CA GLN A 235 18.42 -0.57 16.74
C GLN A 235 17.20 0.15 17.32
N GLN A 236 17.41 1.28 18.00
CA GLN A 236 16.34 2.09 18.55
C GLN A 236 15.43 2.64 17.44
N LYS A 237 15.99 3.17 16.36
CA LYS A 237 15.21 3.62 15.19
C LYS A 237 14.33 2.51 14.62
N LEU A 238 14.83 1.28 14.56
CA LEU A 238 14.04 0.14 14.11
C LEU A 238 12.89 -0.16 15.11
N LEU A 239 13.10 -0.05 16.42
CA LEU A 239 12.04 -0.21 17.42
C LEU A 239 10.97 0.87 17.28
N ASP A 240 11.38 2.12 17.08
CA ASP A 240 10.46 3.24 16.88
C ASP A 240 9.56 3.00 15.66
N VAL A 241 10.15 2.51 14.55
CA VAL A 241 9.39 2.09 13.35
C VAL A 241 8.45 0.93 13.65
N ALA A 242 8.89 -0.07 14.42
CA ALA A 242 8.08 -1.24 14.76
C ALA A 242 6.82 -0.85 15.55
N TYR A 243 6.96 0.07 16.50
CA TYR A 243 5.88 0.50 17.41
C TYR A 243 5.17 1.79 16.97
N GLU A 244 5.42 2.28 15.76
CA GLU A 244 4.78 3.49 15.25
C GLU A 244 3.25 3.31 15.10
N GLY A 245 2.50 4.25 15.67
CA GLY A 245 1.04 4.34 15.51
C GLY A 245 0.29 3.14 16.09
N GLU A 246 -0.78 2.71 15.42
CA GLU A 246 -1.56 1.54 15.82
C GLU A 246 -0.87 0.24 15.37
N TYR A 247 0.35 0.02 15.86
CA TYR A 247 1.25 -1.05 15.44
C TYR A 247 0.67 -2.45 15.61
N TRP A 248 -0.23 -2.63 16.57
CA TRP A 248 -0.84 -3.92 16.90
C TRP A 248 -2.12 -4.19 16.09
N ARG A 249 -2.74 -3.15 15.52
CA ARG A 249 -4.02 -3.27 14.82
C ARG A 249 -3.76 -3.59 13.35
N PRO A 250 -4.22 -4.75 12.83
CA PRO A 250 -3.86 -5.14 11.48
C PRO A 250 -4.39 -4.18 10.41
N THR A 251 -3.58 -3.99 9.38
CA THR A 251 -3.97 -3.24 8.18
C THR A 251 -4.66 -4.15 7.17
N CYS A 252 -5.68 -3.67 6.46
CA CYS A 252 -6.37 -4.45 5.43
C CYS A 252 -5.48 -4.62 4.20
N ALA A 253 -5.09 -5.85 3.86
CA ALA A 253 -4.27 -6.10 2.66
C ALA A 253 -4.92 -5.63 1.34
N SER A 254 -6.25 -5.54 1.28
CA SER A 254 -6.98 -5.18 0.04
C SER A 254 -7.19 -3.68 -0.16
N CYS A 255 -7.19 -2.87 0.90
CA CYS A 255 -7.44 -1.42 0.77
C CYS A 255 -6.66 -0.54 1.76
N GLY A 256 -5.82 -1.13 2.60
CA GLY A 256 -4.91 -0.51 3.56
C GLY A 256 -5.51 0.34 4.67
N VAL A 257 -6.83 0.32 4.87
CA VAL A 257 -7.41 0.85 6.10
C VAL A 257 -7.19 -0.13 7.24
N LYS A 258 -7.10 0.38 8.46
CA LYS A 258 -7.05 -0.48 9.65
C LYS A 258 -8.33 -1.30 9.78
N LEU A 259 -8.17 -2.57 10.15
CA LEU A 259 -9.27 -3.47 10.45
C LEU A 259 -9.89 -3.12 11.80
N VAL A 260 -11.16 -3.46 11.97
CA VAL A 260 -11.91 -3.29 13.21
C VAL A 260 -12.38 -4.64 13.71
N GLU A 261 -12.51 -4.78 15.02
CA GLU A 261 -13.03 -5.99 15.64
C GLU A 261 -14.52 -6.17 15.29
N ARG A 262 -14.88 -7.41 14.95
CA ARG A 262 -16.25 -7.80 14.58
C ARG A 262 -16.62 -9.09 15.29
N THR A 263 -17.85 -9.12 15.81
CA THR A 263 -18.47 -10.32 16.39
C THR A 263 -19.48 -10.90 15.39
N PRO A 264 -19.38 -12.20 15.04
CA PRO A 264 -20.37 -12.85 14.18
C PRO A 264 -21.77 -12.86 14.82
N THR A 265 -22.82 -12.59 14.04
CA THR A 265 -24.20 -12.58 14.53
C THR A 265 -24.77 -13.98 14.82
N LYS A 266 -24.20 -15.03 14.22
CA LYS A 266 -24.63 -16.42 14.37
C LYS A 266 -23.78 -17.23 15.36
N GLY A 267 -23.08 -16.53 16.27
CA GLY A 267 -22.06 -17.14 17.14
C GLY A 267 -20.76 -17.43 16.38
N GLY A 268 -19.67 -17.63 17.14
CA GLY A 268 -18.32 -17.89 16.62
C GLY A 268 -17.27 -16.92 17.19
N ALA A 269 -16.01 -17.16 16.82
CA ALA A 269 -14.89 -16.33 17.26
C ALA A 269 -14.95 -14.91 16.64
N GLN A 270 -14.50 -13.93 17.42
CA GLN A 270 -14.26 -12.57 16.91
C GLN A 270 -13.21 -12.59 15.80
N PHE A 271 -13.34 -11.64 14.88
CA PHE A 271 -12.43 -11.50 13.74
C PHE A 271 -12.18 -10.04 13.42
N TRP A 272 -11.07 -9.78 12.72
CA TRP A 272 -10.77 -8.49 12.13
C TRP A 272 -11.53 -8.33 10.82
N GLY A 273 -12.44 -7.36 10.74
CA GLY A 273 -13.19 -7.02 9.54
C GLY A 273 -12.80 -5.65 9.00
N CYS A 274 -12.84 -5.49 7.67
CA CYS A 274 -12.53 -4.20 7.06
C CYS A 274 -13.55 -3.12 7.44
N SER A 275 -13.08 -1.95 7.86
CA SER A 275 -13.93 -0.79 8.19
C SER A 275 -14.74 -0.28 6.99
N ASN A 276 -14.21 -0.48 5.77
CA ASN A 276 -14.88 -0.16 4.51
C ASN A 276 -15.99 -1.15 4.05
N TYR A 277 -16.36 -2.15 4.86
CA TYR A 277 -17.48 -3.05 4.54
C TYR A 277 -18.77 -2.26 4.24
N PRO A 278 -19.58 -2.64 3.22
CA PRO A 278 -19.49 -3.84 2.38
C PRO A 278 -18.62 -3.70 1.12
N ARG A 279 -17.98 -2.54 0.89
CA ARG A 279 -17.16 -2.31 -0.32
C ARG A 279 -15.88 -3.13 -0.32
N CYS A 280 -15.34 -3.41 0.85
CA CYS A 280 -14.23 -4.33 1.05
C CYS A 280 -14.67 -5.42 2.03
N LYS A 281 -14.62 -6.68 1.59
CA LYS A 281 -15.09 -7.86 2.35
C LYS A 281 -13.96 -8.61 3.07
N SER A 282 -12.75 -8.05 3.07
CA SER A 282 -11.58 -8.70 3.66
C SER A 282 -11.77 -8.91 5.16
N ARG A 283 -11.38 -10.10 5.60
CA ARG A 283 -11.45 -10.55 6.99
C ARG A 283 -10.15 -11.26 7.35
N LEU A 284 -9.72 -11.14 8.59
CA LEU A 284 -8.55 -11.83 9.14
C LEU A 284 -8.95 -12.45 10.49
N PRO A 285 -8.55 -13.70 10.80
CA PRO A 285 -8.76 -14.26 12.12
C PRO A 285 -8.02 -13.44 13.18
N MET A 286 -8.58 -13.36 14.39
CA MET A 286 -7.86 -12.83 15.54
C MET A 286 -6.96 -13.94 16.09
N VAL A 287 -5.64 -13.80 15.90
CA VAL A 287 -4.65 -14.70 16.50
C VAL A 287 -4.40 -14.24 17.95
N ALA A 288 -4.28 -15.19 18.88
CA ALA A 288 -4.22 -14.93 20.32
C ALA A 288 -3.08 -13.96 20.74
N ALA A 289 -2.01 -13.85 19.96
CA ALA A 289 -0.89 -12.94 20.22
C ALA A 289 -1.24 -11.43 20.16
N LEU A 290 -2.45 -11.08 19.69
CA LEU A 290 -2.95 -9.71 19.61
C LEU A 290 -4.12 -9.45 20.56
N ARG A 291 -4.38 -10.33 21.55
CA ARG A 291 -5.29 -10.06 22.66
C ARG A 291 -4.53 -9.34 23.77
#